data_AF-A0A9E3NHA8-F1
#
_entry.id   AF-A0A9E3NHA8-F1
#
_cell.length_a   1.000
_cell.length_b   1.000
_cell.length_c   1.000
_cell.angle_alpha   90.00
_cell.angle_beta   90.00
_cell.angle_gamma   90.00
#
_symmetry.space_group_name_H-M   'P 1'
#
loop_
_entity.id
_entity.type
_entity.pdbx_description
1 polymer ?
#
loop_
_entity_poly.entity_id
_entity_poly.type
_entity_poly.pdbx_seq_one_letter_code
_entity_poly.pdbx_strand_id
1 'polypeptide(L)'
;MKTFRKTFILVAIVGITTIFGCAKDGENGKDGLPGPAGPTGNANVKSLTFDVYSWNWSSNNAWLYSTDITEAIVNSGSVQVYMETSSYSGKWAALPFNSSGVNVIYAYEVNYVNIVASPQPTSHERFKIVIIASSARLANPNIDYTNYYEVKTAFNLKD
;
A
#
# COMPACT_ATOMS: atom_id res chain seq x y z
N MET A 1 25.31 60.24 -49.83
CA MET A 1 26.48 59.88 -49.01
C MET A 1 25.99 59.25 -47.71
N LYS A 2 26.77 58.29 -47.19
CA LYS A 2 26.53 57.30 -46.11
C LYS A 2 26.05 57.99 -44.78
N THR A 3 25.32 57.37 -43.84
CA THR A 3 25.68 56.17 -43.04
C THR A 3 24.54 55.69 -42.10
N PHE A 4 24.36 54.36 -42.04
CA PHE A 4 24.06 53.45 -40.91
C PHE A 4 23.54 53.95 -39.55
N ARG A 5 22.52 53.26 -38.99
CA ARG A 5 22.67 52.35 -37.82
C ARG A 5 21.42 51.50 -37.53
N LYS A 6 21.67 50.28 -37.05
CA LYS A 6 20.74 49.15 -36.81
C LYS A 6 20.09 49.23 -35.42
N THR A 7 18.82 48.82 -35.29
CA THR A 7 18.28 48.20 -34.06
C THR A 7 17.17 47.19 -34.41
N PHE A 8 17.38 45.93 -34.00
CA PHE A 8 16.44 44.80 -34.01
C PHE A 8 15.57 44.86 -32.72
N ILE A 9 14.32 44.40 -32.78
CA ILE A 9 13.74 43.34 -31.93
C ILE A 9 12.29 43.10 -32.36
N LEU A 10 11.95 41.82 -32.50
CA LEU A 10 10.77 41.24 -33.10
C LEU A 10 10.25 40.20 -32.09
N VAL A 11 9.00 40.34 -31.62
CA VAL A 11 8.29 39.28 -30.88
C VAL A 11 6.81 39.35 -31.26
N ALA A 12 6.30 38.23 -31.76
CA ALA A 12 4.91 38.07 -32.19
C ALA A 12 4.42 36.64 -31.88
N ILE A 13 3.09 36.51 -31.73
CA ILE A 13 2.21 35.33 -31.99
C ILE A 13 2.06 34.33 -30.80
N VAL A 14 0.93 34.25 -30.07
CA VAL A 14 -0.47 33.78 -30.34
C VAL A 14 -0.70 32.32 -29.90
N GLY A 15 -1.85 32.04 -29.25
CA GLY A 15 -2.48 30.70 -29.27
C GLY A 15 -3.48 30.39 -28.14
N ILE A 16 -4.78 30.57 -28.40
CA ILE A 16 -5.93 30.06 -27.60
C ILE A 16 -6.29 28.65 -28.09
N THR A 17 -6.68 27.70 -27.22
CA THR A 17 -7.64 26.61 -27.56
C THR A 17 -8.25 25.93 -26.33
N THR A 18 -9.55 25.65 -26.42
CA THR A 18 -10.45 24.90 -25.52
C THR A 18 -10.75 23.52 -26.11
N ILE A 19 -10.96 22.45 -25.31
CA ILE A 19 -11.69 21.24 -25.75
C ILE A 19 -12.49 20.59 -24.59
N PHE A 20 -13.74 20.23 -24.91
CA PHE A 20 -14.73 19.47 -24.14
C PHE A 20 -14.41 17.98 -23.98
N GLY A 21 -14.95 17.34 -22.93
CA GLY A 21 -15.14 15.88 -22.84
C GLY A 21 -16.43 15.56 -22.06
N CYS A 22 -17.37 14.87 -22.69
CA CYS A 22 -18.72 14.54 -22.18
C CYS A 22 -18.97 13.02 -22.22
N ALA A 23 -19.90 12.54 -21.37
CA ALA A 23 -20.62 11.24 -21.32
C ALA A 23 -19.90 10.02 -20.69
N LYS A 24 -20.53 9.09 -19.95
CA LYS A 24 -21.80 8.99 -19.16
C LYS A 24 -21.75 7.62 -18.41
N ASP A 25 -22.38 7.56 -17.23
CA ASP A 25 -22.92 6.44 -16.42
C ASP A 25 -22.15 5.12 -16.16
N GLY A 26 -22.06 4.81 -14.87
CA GLY A 26 -21.85 3.48 -14.30
C GLY A 26 -22.43 3.43 -12.88
N GLU A 27 -23.73 3.21 -12.75
CA GLU A 27 -24.39 2.84 -11.49
C GLU A 27 -24.07 1.36 -11.14
N ASN A 28 -23.91 1.11 -9.84
CA ASN A 28 -23.94 -0.18 -9.11
C ASN A 28 -22.59 -0.80 -8.69
N GLY A 29 -22.34 -0.72 -7.37
CA GLY A 29 -21.29 -1.43 -6.63
C GLY A 29 -20.45 -0.45 -5.83
N LYS A 30 -20.72 -0.29 -4.53
CA LYS A 30 -19.86 0.53 -3.65
C LYS A 30 -18.58 -0.26 -3.39
N ASP A 31 -17.72 -0.36 -4.38
CA ASP A 31 -16.35 -0.81 -4.19
C ASP A 31 -15.72 0.18 -3.22
N GLY A 32 -15.20 -0.32 -2.09
CA GLY A 32 -14.54 0.52 -1.10
C GLY A 32 -13.49 1.39 -1.80
N LEU A 33 -13.43 2.68 -1.44
CA LEU A 33 -12.45 3.60 -2.01
C LEU A 33 -11.07 2.93 -1.99
N PRO A 34 -10.36 2.86 -3.13
CA PRO A 34 -8.96 2.48 -3.12
C PRO A 34 -8.22 3.38 -2.12
N GLY A 35 -7.51 2.76 -1.16
CA GLY A 35 -6.69 3.52 -0.22
C GLY A 35 -5.66 4.38 -0.98
N PRO A 36 -5.29 5.55 -0.46
CA PRO A 36 -4.29 6.39 -1.11
C PRO A 36 -2.99 5.61 -1.33
N ALA A 37 -2.43 5.70 -2.53
CA ALA A 37 -1.14 5.08 -2.84
C ALA A 37 -0.06 5.68 -1.94
N GLY A 38 0.68 4.82 -1.23
CA GLY A 38 1.81 5.25 -0.41
C GLY A 38 2.95 5.84 -1.26
N PRO A 39 3.83 6.69 -0.69
CA PRO A 39 4.99 7.24 -1.42
C PRO A 39 5.92 6.13 -1.92
N THR A 40 6.62 6.35 -3.03
CA THR A 40 7.56 5.40 -3.65
C THR A 40 8.62 4.89 -2.65
N GLY A 41 8.40 3.68 -2.12
CA GLY A 41 9.42 2.89 -1.43
C GLY A 41 10.39 2.27 -2.42
N ASN A 42 11.46 1.61 -1.93
CA ASN A 42 12.30 0.73 -2.76
C ASN A 42 11.39 -0.07 -3.70
N ALA A 43 11.55 0.01 -5.03
CA ALA A 43 10.57 -0.57 -5.97
C ALA A 43 10.28 -2.07 -5.72
N ASN A 44 11.18 -2.75 -5.01
CA ASN A 44 11.11 -4.14 -4.60
C ASN A 44 10.38 -4.37 -3.25
N VAL A 45 9.94 -3.33 -2.54
CA VAL A 45 9.20 -3.41 -1.28
C VAL A 45 8.06 -2.40 -1.23
N LYS A 46 6.85 -2.89 -0.97
CA LYS A 46 5.65 -2.06 -0.82
C LYS A 46 5.01 -2.30 0.54
N SER A 47 4.48 -1.24 1.14
CA SER A 47 3.73 -1.34 2.40
C SER A 47 2.37 -0.68 2.25
N LEU A 48 1.31 -1.38 2.66
CA LEU A 48 -0.06 -0.88 2.65
C LEU A 48 -0.68 -1.05 4.04
N THR A 49 -1.46 -0.06 4.47
CA THR A 49 -2.22 -0.11 5.72
C THR A 49 -3.71 -0.20 5.39
N PHE A 50 -4.41 -1.10 6.06
CA PHE A 50 -5.84 -1.35 5.92
C PHE A 50 -6.54 -1.07 7.24
N ASP A 51 -7.61 -0.27 7.16
CA ASP A 51 -8.57 -0.08 8.24
C ASP A 51 -9.66 -1.16 8.09
N VAL A 52 -9.77 -2.05 9.06
CA VAL A 52 -10.69 -3.20 9.06
C VAL A 52 -11.70 -3.03 10.19
N TYR A 53 -12.93 -2.72 9.81
CA TYR A 53 -14.04 -2.52 10.74
C TYR A 53 -14.76 -3.84 11.05
N SER A 54 -15.57 -3.85 12.10
CA SER A 54 -16.33 -5.04 12.51
C SER A 54 -17.20 -5.65 11.40
N TRP A 55 -17.72 -4.83 10.49
CA TRP A 55 -18.53 -5.28 9.34
C TRP A 55 -17.72 -5.85 8.17
N ASN A 56 -16.39 -5.70 8.17
CA ASN A 56 -15.53 -6.36 7.18
C ASN A 56 -15.29 -7.84 7.51
N TRP A 57 -15.55 -8.23 8.75
CA TRP A 57 -15.35 -9.60 9.20
C TRP A 57 -16.55 -10.49 8.88
N SER A 58 -16.26 -11.72 8.45
CA SER A 58 -17.25 -12.77 8.27
C SER A 58 -16.66 -14.11 8.70
N SER A 59 -17.34 -14.80 9.61
CA SER A 59 -16.89 -16.12 10.11
C SER A 59 -15.44 -16.13 10.56
N ASN A 60 -15.02 -15.14 11.36
CA ASN A 60 -13.63 -14.94 11.82
C ASN A 60 -12.61 -14.54 10.74
N ASN A 61 -13.03 -14.26 9.51
CA ASN A 61 -12.13 -13.92 8.40
C ASN A 61 -12.32 -12.47 7.93
N ALA A 62 -11.24 -11.82 7.50
CA ALA A 62 -11.26 -10.54 6.80
C ALA A 62 -10.26 -10.55 5.63
N TRP A 63 -10.71 -10.16 4.45
CA TRP A 63 -9.92 -10.20 3.21
C TRP A 63 -9.37 -8.83 2.84
N LEU A 64 -8.06 -8.72 2.72
CA LEU A 64 -7.35 -7.50 2.29
C LEU A 64 -6.91 -7.67 0.84
N TYR A 65 -7.29 -6.74 -0.03
CA TYR A 65 -6.96 -6.78 -1.45
C TYR A 65 -5.76 -5.90 -1.79
N SER A 66 -4.80 -6.44 -2.55
CA SER A 66 -3.67 -5.70 -3.09
C SER A 66 -3.12 -6.34 -4.36
N THR A 67 -3.21 -5.63 -5.50
CA THR A 67 -2.63 -6.05 -6.80
C THR A 67 -1.11 -6.19 -6.80
N ASP A 68 -0.46 -5.77 -5.72
CA ASP A 68 0.99 -5.88 -5.57
C ASP A 68 1.43 -7.29 -5.16
N ILE A 69 0.51 -8.11 -4.66
CA ILE A 69 0.73 -9.53 -4.37
C ILE A 69 0.61 -10.32 -5.66
N THR A 70 1.64 -10.22 -6.50
CA THR A 70 1.71 -10.91 -7.80
C THR A 70 2.13 -12.38 -7.64
N GLU A 71 1.99 -13.19 -8.70
CA GLU A 71 2.51 -14.56 -8.74
C GLU A 71 4.01 -14.63 -8.40
N ALA A 72 4.82 -13.66 -8.84
CA ALA A 72 6.24 -13.62 -8.54
C ALA A 72 6.50 -13.46 -7.02
N ILE A 73 5.67 -12.68 -6.33
CA ILE A 73 5.71 -12.54 -4.87
C ILE A 73 5.32 -13.86 -4.20
N VAL A 74 4.22 -14.48 -4.62
CA VAL A 74 3.76 -15.75 -4.05
C VAL A 74 4.80 -16.86 -4.20
N ASN A 75 5.44 -16.94 -5.38
CA ASN A 75 6.39 -18.01 -5.69
C ASN A 75 7.77 -17.85 -5.03
N SER A 76 8.22 -16.62 -4.77
CA SER A 76 9.61 -16.39 -4.33
C SER A 76 9.87 -15.16 -3.44
N GLY A 77 8.89 -14.26 -3.33
CA GLY A 77 8.96 -13.08 -2.48
C GLY A 77 8.62 -13.39 -1.02
N SER A 78 8.03 -12.41 -0.33
CA SER A 78 7.38 -12.58 0.98
C SER A 78 6.29 -11.55 1.18
N VAL A 79 5.25 -11.93 1.94
CA VAL A 79 4.23 -11.02 2.45
C VAL A 79 4.25 -11.12 3.97
N GLN A 80 4.66 -10.03 4.64
CA GLN A 80 4.61 -9.91 6.09
C GLN A 80 3.38 -9.14 6.50
N VAL A 81 2.68 -9.60 7.54
CA VAL A 81 1.50 -8.91 8.07
C VAL A 81 1.71 -8.54 9.52
N TYR A 82 1.32 -7.32 9.84
CA TYR A 82 1.39 -6.74 11.17
C TYR A 82 0.02 -6.21 11.55
N MET A 83 -0.32 -6.28 12.83
CA MET A 83 -1.49 -5.62 13.40
C MET A 83 -1.07 -4.52 14.36
N GLU A 84 -1.81 -3.42 14.40
CA GLU A 84 -1.57 -2.38 15.38
C GLU A 84 -2.04 -2.86 16.76
N THR A 85 -1.21 -2.75 17.81
CA THR A 85 -1.53 -3.31 19.14
C THR A 85 -2.75 -2.66 19.80
N SER A 86 -3.08 -1.47 19.32
CA SER A 86 -4.37 -0.80 19.50
C SER A 86 -4.48 0.26 18.40
N SER A 87 -5.68 0.45 17.85
CA SER A 87 -5.91 1.40 16.74
C SER A 87 -5.37 2.80 17.06
N TYR A 88 -4.53 3.31 16.15
CA TYR A 88 -3.81 4.59 16.23
C TYR A 88 -2.72 4.71 17.31
N SER A 89 -2.19 3.59 17.82
CA SER A 89 -1.05 3.61 18.76
C SER A 89 0.32 3.82 18.12
N GLY A 90 0.45 3.61 16.80
CA GLY A 90 1.72 3.57 16.07
C GLY A 90 2.60 2.36 16.41
N LYS A 91 2.09 1.40 17.19
CA LYS A 91 2.82 0.20 17.61
C LYS A 91 2.30 -1.01 16.85
N TRP A 92 3.19 -1.69 16.14
CA TRP A 92 2.87 -2.81 15.26
C TRP A 92 3.42 -4.12 15.83
N ALA A 93 2.57 -5.13 15.94
CA ALA A 93 2.93 -6.49 16.28
C ALA A 93 2.85 -7.37 15.03
N ALA A 94 3.86 -8.23 14.82
CA ALA A 94 3.83 -9.19 13.72
C ALA A 94 2.80 -10.29 13.96
N LEU A 95 2.18 -10.75 12.89
CA LEU A 95 1.39 -11.96 12.91
C LEU A 95 2.29 -13.20 12.69
N PRO A 96 2.00 -14.35 13.32
CA PRO A 96 0.85 -14.60 14.20
C PRO A 96 0.96 -13.85 15.55
N PHE A 97 -0.16 -13.30 16.00
CA PHE A 97 -0.28 -12.63 17.30
C PHE A 97 -1.16 -13.47 18.22
N ASN A 98 -0.69 -13.68 19.45
CA ASN A 98 -1.46 -14.36 20.49
C ASN A 98 -1.31 -13.59 21.80
N SER A 99 -2.40 -13.02 22.29
CA SER A 99 -2.40 -12.25 23.54
C SER A 99 -3.82 -12.17 24.11
N SER A 100 -3.94 -12.28 25.43
CA SER A 100 -5.22 -12.10 26.16
C SER A 100 -6.41 -12.91 25.60
N GLY A 101 -6.16 -14.13 25.11
CA GLY A 101 -7.19 -14.99 24.52
C GLY A 101 -7.59 -14.64 23.08
N VAL A 102 -6.92 -13.65 22.48
CA VAL A 102 -7.05 -13.30 21.06
C VAL A 102 -5.92 -13.97 20.28
N ASN A 103 -6.27 -14.67 19.21
CA ASN A 103 -5.34 -15.21 18.24
C ASN A 103 -5.62 -14.62 16.86
N VAL A 104 -4.61 -14.04 16.23
CA VAL A 104 -4.70 -13.49 14.88
C VAL A 104 -3.58 -14.09 14.02
N ILE A 105 -3.96 -14.69 12.90
CA ILE A 105 -3.06 -15.31 11.93
C ILE A 105 -3.40 -14.81 10.52
N TYR A 106 -2.58 -15.15 9.54
CA TYR A 106 -2.87 -14.84 8.15
C TYR A 106 -2.42 -15.92 7.18
N ALA A 107 -3.05 -15.94 6.01
CA ALA A 107 -2.59 -16.59 4.81
C ALA A 107 -2.66 -15.58 3.65
N TYR A 108 -1.92 -15.81 2.58
CA TYR A 108 -1.96 -14.94 1.41
C TYR A 108 -1.92 -15.76 0.11
N GLU A 109 -2.53 -15.18 -0.92
CA GLU A 109 -2.55 -15.68 -2.29
C GLU A 109 -2.42 -14.49 -3.25
N VAL A 110 -2.42 -14.76 -4.55
CA VAL A 110 -2.36 -13.67 -5.55
C VAL A 110 -3.51 -12.69 -5.28
N ASN A 111 -3.16 -11.42 -5.18
CA ASN A 111 -4.02 -10.27 -4.87
C ASN A 111 -4.62 -10.19 -3.46
N TYR A 112 -4.52 -11.23 -2.61
CA TYR A 112 -5.28 -11.25 -1.35
C TYR A 112 -4.44 -11.68 -0.14
N VAL A 113 -4.76 -11.09 1.01
CA VAL A 113 -4.38 -11.58 2.34
C VAL A 113 -5.66 -11.88 3.10
N ASN A 114 -5.79 -13.11 3.61
CA ASN A 114 -6.85 -13.49 4.52
C ASN A 114 -6.35 -13.40 5.96
N ILE A 115 -6.94 -12.50 6.74
CA ILE A 115 -6.74 -12.42 8.18
C ILE A 115 -7.75 -13.30 8.88
N VAL A 116 -7.28 -14.17 9.77
CA VAL A 116 -8.15 -15.00 10.61
C VAL A 116 -7.95 -14.61 12.06
N ALA A 117 -9.03 -14.24 12.75
CA ALA A 117 -8.99 -13.81 14.15
C ALA A 117 -9.99 -14.57 15.01
N SER A 118 -9.54 -15.06 16.16
CA SER A 118 -10.37 -15.76 17.14
C SER A 118 -10.15 -15.16 18.53
N PRO A 119 -11.18 -14.59 19.19
CA PRO A 119 -12.51 -14.32 18.63
C PRO A 119 -12.46 -13.26 17.50
N GLN A 120 -13.50 -13.22 16.67
CA GLN A 120 -13.68 -12.15 15.68
C GLN A 120 -13.70 -10.78 16.38
N PRO A 121 -12.91 -9.80 15.91
CA PRO A 121 -12.94 -8.44 16.43
C PRO A 121 -14.31 -7.78 16.26
N THR A 122 -14.75 -7.08 17.31
CA THR A 122 -15.95 -6.23 17.29
C THR A 122 -15.62 -4.74 17.18
N SER A 123 -14.33 -4.39 17.23
CA SER A 123 -13.76 -3.05 17.12
C SER A 123 -13.14 -2.80 15.74
N HIS A 124 -12.77 -1.54 15.51
CA HIS A 124 -11.91 -1.15 14.39
C HIS A 124 -10.47 -1.61 14.66
N GLU A 125 -9.90 -2.36 13.72
CA GLU A 125 -8.52 -2.85 13.75
C GLU A 125 -7.73 -2.33 12.54
N ARG A 126 -6.41 -2.16 12.69
CA ARG A 126 -5.53 -1.75 11.58
C ARG A 126 -4.48 -2.81 11.29
N PHE A 127 -4.37 -3.18 10.02
CA PHE A 127 -3.40 -4.15 9.53
C PHE A 127 -2.44 -3.48 8.55
N LYS A 128 -1.16 -3.81 8.67
CA LYS A 128 -0.12 -3.38 7.72
C LYS A 128 0.43 -4.61 7.02
N ILE A 129 0.37 -4.63 5.70
CA ILE A 129 1.03 -5.64 4.89
C ILE A 129 2.31 -5.04 4.30
N VAL A 130 3.38 -5.83 4.30
CA VAL A 130 4.66 -5.50 3.68
C VAL A 130 4.98 -6.59 2.66
N ILE A 131 4.97 -6.19 1.39
CA ILE A 131 5.18 -7.05 0.23
C ILE A 131 6.62 -6.86 -0.23
N ILE A 132 7.41 -7.93 -0.23
CA ILE A 132 8.85 -7.91 -0.45
C ILE A 132 9.18 -8.82 -1.63
N ALA A 133 9.71 -8.25 -2.70
CA ALA A 133 10.21 -9.02 -3.82
C ALA A 133 11.45 -9.82 -3.43
N SER A 134 11.65 -10.95 -4.10
CA SER A 134 12.74 -11.90 -3.85
C SER A 134 14.12 -11.23 -3.95
N SER A 135 14.28 -10.29 -4.88
CA SER A 135 15.48 -9.47 -5.04
C SER A 135 15.83 -8.68 -3.76
N ALA A 136 14.84 -8.07 -3.11
CA ALA A 136 15.03 -7.33 -1.87
C ALA A 136 15.37 -8.25 -0.70
N ARG A 137 14.81 -9.47 -0.66
CA ARG A 137 15.15 -10.48 0.36
C ARG A 137 16.60 -10.94 0.23
N LEU A 138 17.01 -11.28 -0.99
CA LEU A 138 18.38 -11.74 -1.27
C LEU A 138 19.42 -10.66 -1.01
N ALA A 139 19.08 -9.39 -1.24
CA ALA A 139 19.95 -8.26 -0.93
C ALA A 139 20.07 -7.97 0.58
N ASN A 140 19.16 -8.50 1.41
CA ASN A 140 19.11 -8.24 2.85
C ASN A 140 18.91 -9.53 3.67
N PRO A 141 19.86 -10.49 3.62
CA PRO A 141 19.67 -11.83 4.19
C PRO A 141 19.63 -11.87 5.73
N ASN A 142 20.07 -10.81 6.40
CA ASN A 142 20.22 -10.77 7.86
C ASN A 142 19.08 -10.01 8.57
N ILE A 143 18.01 -9.66 7.85
CA ILE A 143 16.84 -8.98 8.46
C ILE A 143 15.96 -10.01 9.17
N ASP A 144 15.58 -9.71 10.42
CA ASP A 144 14.46 -10.36 11.08
C ASP A 144 13.12 -9.84 10.54
N TYR A 145 12.54 -10.59 9.60
CA TYR A 145 11.25 -10.28 8.99
C TYR A 145 10.04 -10.43 9.94
N THR A 146 10.25 -10.95 11.15
CA THR A 146 9.23 -11.00 12.20
C THR A 146 9.20 -9.74 13.06
N ASN A 147 10.18 -8.83 12.89
CA ASN A 147 10.25 -7.56 13.58
C ASN A 147 9.92 -6.40 12.62
N TYR A 148 8.74 -5.78 12.80
CA TYR A 148 8.32 -4.66 11.97
C TYR A 148 9.33 -3.51 11.95
N TYR A 149 9.92 -3.16 13.10
CA TYR A 149 10.81 -2.01 13.20
C TYR A 149 12.14 -2.25 12.47
N GLU A 150 12.59 -3.51 12.42
CA GLU A 150 13.76 -3.90 11.65
C GLU A 150 13.47 -3.83 10.15
N VAL A 151 12.36 -4.43 9.71
CA VAL A 151 11.89 -4.35 8.31
C VAL A 151 11.67 -2.91 7.88
N LYS A 152 11.05 -2.09 8.74
CA LYS A 152 10.80 -0.67 8.49
C LYS A 152 12.11 0.09 8.30
N THR A 153 13.07 -0.10 9.19
CA THR A 153 14.37 0.56 9.13
C THR A 153 15.13 0.15 7.87
N ALA A 154 15.21 -1.16 7.62
CA ALA A 154 15.99 -1.70 6.51
C ALA A 154 15.45 -1.31 5.12
N PHE A 155 14.12 -1.18 4.98
CA PHE A 155 13.50 -0.80 3.71
C PHE A 155 13.00 0.65 3.67
N ASN A 156 13.30 1.44 4.70
CA ASN A 156 12.88 2.83 4.84
C ASN A 156 11.35 3.01 4.64
N LEU A 157 10.56 2.15 5.27
CA LEU A 157 9.09 2.17 5.16
C LEU A 157 8.51 3.38 5.90
N LYS A 158 7.47 3.97 5.33
CA LYS A 158 6.73 5.08 5.93
C LYS A 158 5.51 4.57 6.69
N ASP A 159 5.06 5.33 7.70
CA ASP A 159 3.89 4.96 8.52
C ASP A 159 2.56 5.24 7.86
#